data_AF-F4MP65-F1
#
_entry.id   AF-F4MP65-F1
#
_cell.length_a   1.000
_cell.length_b   1.000
_cell.length_c   1.000
_cell.angle_alpha   90.00
_cell.angle_beta   90.00
_cell.angle_gamma   90.00
#
_symmetry.space_group_name_H-M   'P 1'
#
loop_
_entity.id
_entity.type
_entity.pdbx_description
1 polymer ?
#
loop_
_entity_poly.entity_id
_entity_poly.type
_entity_poly.pdbx_seq_one_letter_code
_entity_poly.pdbx_strand_id
1 'polypeptide(L)' 'MLKTVGCSVAMKNGVNSLKFVAKSITHYTNDEGGLGHYLNLLLSGKEV' A
#
# COMPACT_ATOMS: atom_id res chain seq x y z
N MET A 1 0.74 14.12 1.62
CA MET A 1 1.25 12.96 2.37
C MET A 1 1.70 11.83 1.43
N LEU A 2 0.84 11.16 0.65
CA LEU A 2 1.26 10.02 -0.21
C LEU A 2 2.25 10.37 -1.34
N LYS A 3 2.16 11.58 -1.90
CA LYS A 3 3.06 12.05 -2.97
C LYS A 3 4.50 12.30 -2.52
N THR A 4 4.71 12.52 -1.23
CA THR A 4 5.99 13.02 -0.68
C THR A 4 6.77 11.97 0.10
N VAL A 5 6.15 10.85 0.47
CA VAL A 5 6.81 9.77 1.21
C VAL A 5 7.60 8.84 0.29
N GLY A 6 8.68 8.26 0.81
CA GLY A 6 9.53 7.32 0.06
C GLY A 6 8.76 6.09 -0.42
N CYS A 7 7.87 5.57 0.44
CA CYS A 7 6.99 4.44 0.18
C CYS A 7 5.52 4.86 0.41
N SER A 8 4.69 4.77 -0.63
CA SER A 8 3.26 5.04 -0.55
C SER A 8 2.46 3.93 -1.22
N VAL A 9 1.57 3.31 -0.46
CA VAL A 9 0.71 2.23 -0.94
C VAL A 9 -0.74 2.52 -0.61
N ALA A 10 -1.60 2.41 -1.62
CA ALA A 10 -3.05 2.50 -1.44
C ALA A 10 -3.68 1.11 -1.28
N MET A 11 -4.67 1.02 -0.40
CA MET A 11 -5.45 -0.21 -0.21
C MET A 11 -6.35 -0.51 -1.41
N LYS A 12 -6.70 -1.79 -1.62
CA LYS A 12 -7.63 -2.22 -2.69
C LYS A 12 -8.98 -1.52 -2.61
N ASN A 13 -9.51 -1.28 -1.40
CA ASN A 13 -10.75 -0.54 -1.18
C ASN A 13 -10.55 0.96 -0.96
N GLY A 14 -9.34 1.48 -1.16
CA GLY A 14 -9.08 2.92 -1.12
C GLY A 14 -9.80 3.67 -2.25
N VAL A 15 -10.11 4.94 -2.01
CA VAL A 15 -10.73 5.81 -3.02
C VAL A 15 -9.81 6.02 -4.22
N ASN A 16 -10.39 6.16 -5.42
CA ASN A 16 -9.64 6.20 -6.68
C ASN A 16 -8.63 7.35 -6.74
N SER A 17 -8.97 8.51 -6.16
CA SER A 17 -8.06 9.66 -6.07
C SER A 17 -6.80 9.35 -5.27
N LEU A 18 -6.89 8.50 -4.24
CA LEU A 18 -5.73 8.03 -3.46
C LEU A 18 -4.88 7.04 -4.25
N LYS A 19 -5.52 6.10 -4.93
CA LYS A 19 -4.85 5.10 -5.78
C LYS A 19 -4.05 5.74 -6.91
N PHE A 20 -4.57 6.83 -7.48
CA PHE A 20 -3.90 7.57 -8.55
C PHE A 20 -2.61 8.25 -8.10
N VAL A 21 -2.47 8.60 -6.82
CA VAL A 21 -1.32 9.34 -6.29
C VAL A 21 -0.36 8.48 -5.46
N ALA A 22 -0.69 7.22 -5.20
CA ALA A 22 0.17 6.28 -4.51
C ALA A 22 1.18 5.65 -5.49
N LYS A 23 2.36 5.28 -5.00
CA LYS A 23 3.39 4.61 -5.82
C LYS A 23 3.02 3.16 -6.15
N SER A 24 2.27 2.50 -5.28
CA SER A 24 1.75 1.15 -5.50
C SER A 24 0.33 1.00 -4.90
N ILE A 25 -0.37 -0.05 -5.32
CA ILE A 25 -1.70 -0.40 -4.82
C ILE A 25 -1.65 -1.86 -4.38
N THR A 26 -1.96 -2.13 -3.12
CA THR A 26 -2.01 -3.51 -2.62
C THR A 26 -3.28 -4.23 -3.11
N HIS A 27 -3.18 -5.55 -3.26
CA HIS A 27 -4.31 -6.42 -3.59
C HIS A 27 -5.27 -6.65 -2.41
N TYR A 28 -4.93 -6.12 -1.23
CA TYR A 28 -5.68 -6.34 0.00
C TYR A 28 -6.43 -5.07 0.44
N THR A 29 -7.60 -5.26 1.05
CA THR A 29 -8.31 -4.20 1.79
C THR A 29 -7.74 -4.03 3.19
N ASN A 30 -8.24 -3.05 3.94
CA ASN A 30 -7.95 -2.95 5.38
C ASN A 30 -8.50 -4.15 6.17
N ASP A 31 -9.66 -4.69 5.79
CA ASP A 31 -10.28 -5.83 6.49
C ASP A 31 -9.55 -7.15 6.19
N GLU A 32 -8.88 -7.23 5.04
CA GLU A 32 -8.00 -8.35 4.67
C GLU A 32 -6.57 -8.19 5.23
N GLY A 33 -6.31 -7.15 6.03
CA GLY A 33 -5.01 -6.95 6.69
C GLY A 33 -3.91 -6.39 5.80
N GLY A 34 -4.26 -5.62 4.75
CA GLY A 34 -3.31 -5.15 3.73
C GLY A 34 -2.07 -4.41 4.24
N LEU A 35 -2.16 -3.70 5.37
CA LEU A 35 -1.01 -3.05 6.00
C LEU A 35 -0.02 -4.08 6.57
N GLY A 36 -0.53 -5.07 7.31
CA GLY A 36 0.31 -6.11 7.90
C GLY A 36 1.00 -6.95 6.84
N HIS A 37 0.27 -7.32 5.78
CA HIS A 37 0.85 -8.02 4.63
C HIS A 37 2.00 -7.23 3.99
N TYR A 38 1.77 -5.93 3.73
CA TYR A 38 2.78 -5.07 3.11
C TYR A 38 4.02 -4.90 3.99
N LEU A 39 3.85 -4.67 5.29
CA LEU A 39 4.96 -4.57 6.23
C LEU A 39 5.77 -5.86 6.32
N ASN A 40 5.12 -7.02 6.30
CA ASN A 40 5.81 -8.31 6.37
C ASN A 40 6.65 -8.57 5.11
N LEU A 41 6.17 -8.16 3.94
CA LEU A 41 6.96 -8.23 2.69
C LEU A 41 8.19 -7.32 2.75
N LEU A 42 8.01 -6.07 3.21
CA LEU A 42 9.14 -5.13 3.38
C LEU A 42 10.18 -5.65 4.37
N LEU A 43 9.75 -6.15 5.53
CA LEU A 43 10.64 -6.66 6.58
C LEU A 43 11.34 -7.96 6.17
N SER A 44 10.73 -8.75 5.27
CA SER A 44 11.38 -9.93 4.68
C SER A 44 12.29 -9.63 3.49
N GLY A 45 12.48 -8.35 3.15
CA GLY A 45 13.34 -7.91 2.05
C GLY A 45 12.80 -8.25 0.66
N LYS A 46 11.50 -8.53 0.53
CA LYS A 46 10.85 -8.81 -0.74
C LYS A 46 10.49 -7.49 -1.43
N GLU A 47 10.60 -7.44 -2.75
CA GLU A 47 10.09 -6.33 -3.54
C GLU A 47 8.55 -6.32 -3.52
N VAL A 48 7.97 -5.11 -3.47
CA VAL A 48 6.54 -4.83 -3.25
C VAL A 48 6.03 -3.68 -4.10
#